data_AF-A0AB34JDU3-F1
#
_entry.id   AF-A0AB34JDU3-F1
#
_cell.length_a   1.000
_cell.length_b   1.000
_cell.length_c   1.000
_cell.angle_alpha   90.00
_cell.angle_beta   90.00
_cell.angle_gamma   90.00
#
_symmetry.space_group_name_H-M   'P 1'
#
loop_
_entity.id
_entity.type
_entity.pdbx_description
1 polymer ?
#
loop_
_entity_poly.entity_id
_entity_poly.type
_entity_poly.pdbx_seq_one_letter_code
_entity_poly.pdbx_strand_id
1 'polypeptide(L)'
;MARPWPRYSLEEVARHCSKDDAWIVVNDIVYNMTPHLANHGGWTLGSKQTTLIALLSAMGQDCTDDFVEVHSEAALKMMPSMQVGVLDKPNTARRRVRYRTWEELQAAGSV
;
A
#
# COMPACT_ATOMS: atom_id res chain seq x y z
N MET A 1 23.21 -13.57 11.10
CA MET A 1 21.81 -14.02 11.28
C MET A 1 20.92 -12.84 10.98
N ALA A 2 20.00 -12.94 10.02
CA ALA A 2 19.07 -11.86 9.74
C ALA A 2 18.16 -11.67 10.97
N ARG A 3 18.00 -10.42 11.43
CA ARG A 3 17.03 -10.12 12.49
C ARG A 3 15.63 -10.40 11.95
N PRO A 4 14.72 -10.98 12.77
CA PRO A 4 13.33 -11.12 12.35
C PRO A 4 12.71 -9.74 12.10
N TRP A 5 11.83 -9.67 11.12
CA TRP A 5 11.09 -8.44 10.81
C TRP A 5 10.17 -8.04 11.98
N PRO A 6 9.95 -6.72 12.19
CA PRO A 6 8.90 -6.24 13.07
C PRO A 6 7.52 -6.79 12.67
N ARG A 7 6.65 -6.96 13.66
CA ARG A 7 5.27 -7.44 13.49
C ARG A 7 4.27 -6.33 13.73
N TYR A 8 3.28 -6.22 12.85
CA TYR A 8 2.24 -5.19 12.92
C TYR A 8 0.85 -5.82 12.82
N SER A 9 -0.12 -5.28 13.54
CA SER A 9 -1.53 -5.64 13.34
C SER A 9 -2.10 -4.87 12.15
N LEU A 10 -3.20 -5.33 11.57
CA LEU A 10 -3.92 -4.57 10.54
C LEU A 10 -4.42 -3.21 11.06
N GLU A 11 -4.76 -3.13 12.35
CA GLU A 11 -5.18 -1.88 13.00
C GLU A 11 -4.04 -0.86 13.07
N GLU A 12 -2.80 -1.32 13.24
CA GLU A 12 -1.62 -0.46 13.19
C GLU A 12 -1.36 -0.01 11.75
N VAL A 13 -1.36 -0.95 10.80
CA VAL A 13 -1.20 -0.63 9.36
C VAL A 13 -2.22 0.42 8.92
N ALA A 14 -3.49 0.31 9.35
CA ALA A 14 -4.57 1.23 9.01
C ALA A 14 -4.33 2.70 9.39
N ARG A 15 -3.40 2.97 10.32
CA ARG A 15 -3.01 4.34 10.71
C ARG A 15 -2.13 5.01 9.65
N HIS A 16 -1.42 4.22 8.85
CA HIS A 16 -0.53 4.67 7.80
C HIS A 16 -1.30 4.80 6.47
N CYS A 17 -2.28 5.71 6.44
CA CYS A 17 -3.23 5.88 5.33
C CYS A 17 -3.23 7.27 4.67
N SER A 18 -2.09 7.97 4.69
CA SER A 18 -1.93 9.31 4.11
C SER A 18 -0.76 9.37 3.14
N LYS A 19 -0.73 10.33 2.22
CA LYS A 19 0.37 10.46 1.24
C LYS A 19 1.78 10.57 1.86
N ASP A 20 1.87 11.15 3.06
CA ASP A 20 3.12 11.38 3.77
C ASP A 20 3.43 10.24 4.76
N ASP A 21 2.49 9.32 4.96
CA ASP A 21 2.61 8.13 5.79
C ASP A 21 1.70 7.00 5.27
N ALA A 22 2.23 6.22 4.33
CA ALA A 22 1.47 5.28 3.51
C ALA A 22 2.04 3.88 3.60
N TRP A 23 1.35 2.97 4.28
CA TRP A 23 1.70 1.54 4.26
C TRP A 23 0.66 0.74 3.49
N ILE A 24 1.09 -0.39 2.94
CA ILE A 24 0.22 -1.41 2.35
C ILE A 24 0.64 -2.79 2.82
N VAL A 25 -0.27 -3.76 2.74
CA VAL A 25 0.03 -5.17 2.94
C VAL A 25 -0.15 -5.93 1.64
N VAL A 26 0.85 -6.75 1.29
CA VAL A 26 0.80 -7.70 0.18
C VAL A 26 1.38 -9.03 0.66
N ASN A 27 0.60 -10.11 0.59
CA ASN A 27 0.96 -11.45 1.07
C ASN A 27 1.45 -11.45 2.54
N ASP A 28 0.70 -10.77 3.41
CA ASP A 28 1.00 -10.61 4.85
C ASP A 28 2.35 -9.89 5.15
N ILE A 29 2.98 -9.29 4.15
CA ILE A 29 4.18 -8.44 4.29
C ILE A 29 3.77 -6.97 4.28
N VAL A 30 4.35 -6.18 5.19
CA VAL A 30 4.06 -4.75 5.34
C VAL A 30 5.13 -3.93 4.61
N TYR A 31 4.69 -3.07 3.70
CA TYR A 31 5.55 -2.21 2.89
C TYR A 31 5.25 -0.73 3.14
N ASN A 32 6.30 0.07 3.29
CA ASN A 32 6.21 1.53 3.35
C ASN A 32 6.34 2.11 1.93
N MET A 33 5.25 2.71 1.48
CA MET A 33 5.09 3.28 0.14
C MET A 33 5.28 4.81 0.12
N THR A 34 5.50 5.46 1.27
CA THR A 34 5.71 6.92 1.36
C THR A 34 6.79 7.42 0.39
N PRO A 35 7.99 6.81 0.29
CA PRO A 35 9.01 7.27 -0.65
C PRO A 35 8.59 7.11 -2.12
N HIS A 36 7.77 6.09 -2.41
CA HIS A 36 7.26 5.84 -3.75
C HIS A 36 6.23 6.90 -4.17
N LEU A 37 5.38 7.33 -3.24
CA LEU A 37 4.42 8.43 -3.44
C LEU A 37 5.12 9.78 -3.61
N ALA A 38 6.14 10.08 -2.82
CA ALA A 38 6.87 11.35 -2.87
C ALA A 38 7.62 11.55 -4.21
N ASN A 39 8.11 10.48 -4.83
CA ASN A 39 8.88 10.54 -6.08
C ASN A 39 7.99 10.56 -7.34
N HIS A 40 6.67 10.59 -7.19
CA HIS A 40 5.75 10.63 -8.32
C HIS A 40 5.60 12.09 -8.81
N GLY A 41 6.47 12.48 -9.74
CA GLY A 41 6.50 13.81 -10.35
C GLY A 41 5.18 14.17 -11.03
N GLY A 42 4.32 14.90 -10.31
CA GLY A 42 3.04 15.42 -10.79
C GLY A 42 1.85 14.53 -10.41
N TRP A 43 1.03 15.03 -9.48
CA TRP A 43 -0.30 14.52 -9.13
C TRP A 43 -1.32 14.67 -10.30
N THR A 44 -0.87 15.18 -11.44
CA THR A 44 -1.66 15.59 -12.60
C THR A 44 -1.11 14.95 -13.88
N LEU A 45 -1.97 14.20 -14.57
CA LEU A 45 -1.90 13.63 -15.93
C LEU A 45 -1.37 12.20 -16.15
N GLY A 46 -2.23 11.40 -16.80
CA GLY A 46 -1.87 10.24 -17.64
C GLY A 46 -2.01 8.89 -16.96
N SER A 47 -1.71 7.79 -17.66
CA SER A 47 -1.76 6.36 -17.25
C SER A 47 -1.08 6.01 -15.92
N LYS A 48 -0.41 6.98 -15.30
CA LYS A 48 0.14 7.00 -13.93
C LYS A 48 -0.86 7.40 -12.84
N GLN A 49 -1.98 8.03 -13.22
CA GLN A 49 -3.10 8.38 -12.33
C GLN A 49 -3.85 7.15 -11.84
N THR A 50 -3.96 6.09 -12.64
CA THR A 50 -4.58 4.83 -12.21
C THR A 50 -3.73 4.13 -11.15
N THR A 51 -2.40 4.12 -11.31
CA THR A 51 -1.46 3.64 -10.27
C THR A 51 -1.55 4.48 -9.00
N LEU A 52 -1.65 5.80 -9.14
CA LEU A 52 -1.75 6.70 -7.99
C LEU A 52 -3.06 6.53 -7.23
N ILE A 53 -4.21 6.55 -7.91
CA ILE A 53 -5.53 6.32 -7.28
C ILE A 53 -5.59 4.92 -6.65
N ALA A 54 -5.04 3.89 -7.32
CA ALA A 54 -4.96 2.55 -6.77
C ALA A 54 -4.14 2.50 -5.48
N LEU A 55 -2.94 3.09 -5.50
CA LEU A 55 -2.07 3.12 -4.32
C LEU A 55 -2.70 3.93 -3.18
N LEU A 56 -3.24 5.11 -3.47
CA LEU A 56 -3.92 5.96 -2.47
C LEU A 56 -5.17 5.29 -1.89
N SER A 57 -5.89 4.50 -2.69
CA SER A 57 -7.04 3.72 -2.22
C SER A 57 -6.62 2.53 -1.35
N ALA A 58 -5.43 1.96 -1.60
CA ALA A 58 -4.89 0.81 -0.89
C ALA A 58 -4.14 1.15 0.40
N MET A 59 -3.80 2.41 0.64
CA MET A 59 -3.06 2.81 1.86
C MET A 59 -3.81 2.39 3.12
N GLY A 60 -3.06 1.90 4.11
CA GLY A 60 -3.57 1.40 5.38
C GLY A 60 -4.28 0.03 5.28
N GLN A 61 -4.19 -0.67 4.15
CA GLN A 61 -4.97 -1.89 3.93
C GLN A 61 -4.12 -3.03 3.37
N ASP A 62 -4.68 -4.24 3.47
CA ASP A 62 -4.24 -5.39 2.69
C ASP A 62 -4.86 -5.31 1.30
N CYS A 63 -3.98 -5.15 0.29
CA CYS A 63 -4.34 -5.06 -1.11
C CYS A 63 -3.78 -6.23 -1.91
N THR A 64 -3.52 -7.37 -1.25
CA THR A 64 -2.91 -8.55 -1.89
C THR A 64 -3.63 -8.94 -3.17
N ASP A 65 -4.95 -9.09 -3.12
CA ASP A 65 -5.76 -9.55 -4.26
C ASP A 65 -5.69 -8.57 -5.43
N ASP A 66 -5.86 -7.27 -5.17
CA ASP A 66 -5.75 -6.21 -6.18
C ASP A 66 -4.33 -6.10 -6.76
N PHE A 67 -3.30 -6.30 -5.92
CA PHE A 67 -1.91 -6.24 -6.35
C PHE A 67 -1.57 -7.38 -7.31
N VAL A 68 -1.89 -8.63 -6.96
CA VAL A 68 -1.52 -9.82 -7.75
C VAL A 68 -2.36 -9.97 -9.03
N GLU A 69 -3.55 -9.34 -9.09
CA GLU A 69 -4.36 -9.30 -10.31
C GLU A 69 -3.70 -8.45 -11.41
N VAL A 70 -3.03 -7.37 -11.01
CA VAL A 70 -2.45 -6.39 -11.94
C VAL A 70 -0.95 -6.59 -12.15
N HIS A 71 -0.24 -7.12 -11.15
CA HIS A 71 1.22 -7.21 -11.17
C HIS A 71 1.72 -8.65 -11.25
N SER A 72 2.73 -8.86 -12.08
CA SER A 72 3.46 -10.13 -12.11
C SER A 72 4.35 -10.32 -10.88
N GLU A 73 4.79 -11.56 -10.63
CA GLU A 73 5.75 -11.87 -9.55
C GLU A 73 7.05 -11.05 -9.63
N ALA A 74 7.41 -10.55 -10.82
CA ALA A 74 8.58 -9.69 -10.97
C ALA A 74 8.44 -8.36 -10.20
N ALA A 75 7.21 -7.84 -10.06
CA ALA A 75 6.96 -6.63 -9.27
C ALA A 75 7.24 -6.85 -7.78
N LEU A 76 6.84 -8.01 -7.23
CA LEU A 76 7.13 -8.38 -5.84
C LEU A 76 8.64 -8.41 -5.56
N LYS A 77 9.47 -8.76 -6.55
CA LYS A 77 10.94 -8.77 -6.41
C LYS A 77 11.55 -7.38 -6.31
N MET A 78 10.82 -6.33 -6.69
CA MET A 78 11.26 -4.94 -6.56
C MET A 78 10.87 -4.30 -5.21
N MET A 79 9.94 -4.91 -4.48
CA MET A 79 9.42 -4.41 -3.20
C MET A 79 10.28 -4.69 -1.94
N PRO A 80 11.32 -5.55 -1.90
CA PRO A 80 12.06 -5.82 -0.66
C PRO A 80 12.69 -4.59 -0.02
N SER A 81 13.08 -3.58 -0.81
CA SER A 81 13.62 -2.32 -0.29
C SER A 81 12.57 -1.46 0.43
N MET A 82 11.28 -1.74 0.22
CA MET A 82 10.15 -1.04 0.84
C MET A 82 9.60 -1.81 2.04
N GLN A 83 10.06 -3.04 2.31
CA GLN A 83 9.56 -3.84 3.41
C GLN A 83 9.96 -3.22 4.76
N VAL A 84 8.97 -3.04 5.64
CA VAL A 84 9.16 -2.56 7.00
C VAL A 84 8.77 -3.60 8.05
N GLY A 85 7.98 -4.61 7.67
CA GLY A 85 7.59 -5.67 8.60
C GLY A 85 6.76 -6.77 7.96
N VAL A 86 6.07 -7.51 8.82
CA VAL A 86 5.07 -8.53 8.47
C VAL A 86 3.87 -8.40 9.39
N LEU A 87 2.74 -8.97 9.01
CA LEU A 87 1.59 -9.04 9.91
C LEU A 87 1.87 -9.93 11.12
N ASP A 88 1.30 -9.57 12.27
CA ASP A 88 1.36 -10.36 13.50
C ASP A 88 0.66 -11.71 13.35
N LYS A 89 -0.40 -11.76 12.53
CA LYS A 89 -1.13 -12.96 12.09
C LYS A 89 -1.51 -12.85 10.61
N PRO A 90 -1.63 -13.98 9.88
CA PRO A 90 -2.10 -13.97 8.51
C PRO A 90 -3.48 -13.32 8.40
N ASN A 91 -3.68 -12.48 7.38
CA ASN A 91 -4.99 -11.93 7.10
C ASN A 91 -5.81 -12.93 6.29
N THR A 92 -6.69 -13.68 6.94
CA THR A 92 -7.57 -14.65 6.26
C THR A 92 -8.89 -14.04 5.80
N ALA A 93 -9.15 -12.77 6.13
CA ALA A 93 -10.39 -12.06 5.82
C ALA A 93 -10.14 -10.91 4.83
N ARG A 94 -9.26 -11.14 3.85
CA ARG A 94 -8.91 -10.18 2.80
C ARG A 94 -10.16 -9.69 2.07
N ARG A 95 -10.14 -8.42 1.70
CA ARG A 95 -11.19 -7.77 0.91
C ARG A 95 -10.51 -6.96 -0.18
N ARG A 96 -11.15 -6.91 -1.35
CA ARG A 96 -10.71 -6.03 -2.44
C ARG A 96 -10.76 -4.57 -1.98
N VAL A 97 -9.78 -3.81 -2.43
CA VAL A 97 -9.69 -2.38 -2.16
C VAL A 97 -10.88 -1.67 -2.78
N ARG A 98 -11.54 -0.81 -2.00
CA ARG A 98 -12.53 0.12 -2.55
C ARG A 98 -11.79 1.30 -3.19
N TYR A 99 -11.77 1.34 -4.52
CA TYR A 99 -11.24 2.49 -5.24
C TYR A 99 -12.07 3.75 -4.97
N ARG A 100 -11.37 4.83 -4.61
CA ARG A 100 -11.94 6.12 -4.27
C ARG A 100 -11.75 7.13 -5.40
N THR A 101 -12.67 8.08 -5.55
CA THR A 101 -12.43 9.25 -6.40
C THR A 101 -11.41 10.19 -5.74
N TRP A 102 -10.89 11.14 -6.51
CA TRP A 102 -9.97 12.15 -5.98
C TRP A 102 -10.64 12.99 -4.87
N GLU A 103 -11.90 13.36 -5.06
CA GLU A 103 -12.69 14.13 -4.09
C GLU A 103 -12.92 13.34 -2.81
N GLU A 104 -13.18 12.03 -2.90
CA GLU A 104 -13.31 11.16 -1.72
C GLU A 104 -11.98 11.04 -0.95
N LEU A 105 -10.85 11.00 -1.66
CA LEU A 105 -9.52 10.97 -1.06
C LEU A 105 -9.19 12.29 -0.33
N GLN A 106 -9.53 13.44 -0.94
CA GLN A 106 -9.39 14.75 -0.31
C GLN A 106 -10.28 14.89 0.92
N ALA A 107 -11.56 14.49 0.82
CA ALA A 107 -12.50 14.57 1.94
C ALA A 107 -12.08 13.70 3.14
N ALA A 108 -11.35 12.61 2.88
CA ALA A 108 -10.78 11.74 3.91
C ALA A 108 -9.45 12.23 4.49
N GLY A 109 -8.87 13.32 3.96
CA GLY A 109 -7.54 13.81 4.36
C GLY A 109 -6.38 12.91 3.93
N SER A 110 -6.59 12.02 2.95
CA SER A 110 -5.56 11.11 2.45
C SER A 110 -4.55 11.80 1.51
N VAL A 111 -4.93 12.93 0.89
CA VAL A 111 -4.11 13.71 -0.06
C VAL A 111 -4.20 15.21 0.17
#